data_AF-A0A075LLB7-F1
#
_entry.id   AF-A0A075LLB7-F1
#
_cell.length_a   1.000
_cell.length_b   1.000
_cell.length_c   1.000
_cell.angle_alpha   90.00
_cell.angle_beta   90.00
_cell.angle_gamma   90.00
#
_symmetry.space_group_name_H-M   'P 1'
#
loop_
_entity.id
_entity.type
_entity.pdbx_description
1 polymer ?
#
loop_
_entity_poly.entity_id
_entity_poly.type
_entity_poly.pdbx_seq_one_letter_code
_entity_poly.pdbx_strand_id
1 'polypeptide(L)'
;MADFRMFMNDIVTTARKDLTDAGYTELTTPEDVDTTLKNSGTTLVMINSVCGCAGGIARPAAAHSLHYDKLPDQLVTVFAGQDKEATERARQYFTGFPPSSPSFAFLKDGEIVTMIERHDIEGHEPMEVVNRLQTLFDEHCKEV
;
A
#
# COMPACT_ATOMS: atom_id res chain seq x y z
N MET A 1 -1.07 30.29 -9.95
CA MET A 1 -1.75 29.01 -10.31
C MET A 1 -0.83 27.99 -10.97
N ALA A 2 0.19 28.38 -11.76
CA ALA A 2 1.21 27.45 -12.25
C ALA A 2 2.10 26.86 -11.12
N ASP A 3 2.42 27.70 -10.14
CA ASP A 3 3.22 27.39 -8.95
C ASP A 3 2.63 26.24 -8.10
N PHE A 4 1.34 26.32 -7.75
CA PHE A 4 0.64 25.28 -6.99
C PHE A 4 0.58 23.92 -7.70
N ARG A 5 0.42 23.91 -9.04
CA ARG A 5 0.40 22.67 -9.82
C ARG A 5 1.78 22.02 -9.86
N MET A 6 2.85 22.82 -9.90
CA MET A 6 4.23 22.33 -9.85
C MET A 6 4.53 21.72 -8.47
N PHE A 7 4.21 22.43 -7.39
CA PHE A 7 4.37 21.90 -6.02
C PHE A 7 3.58 20.60 -5.76
N MET A 8 2.33 20.53 -6.23
CA MET A 8 1.52 19.32 -6.06
C MET A 8 2.08 18.14 -6.86
N ASN A 9 2.61 18.39 -8.07
CA ASN A 9 3.27 17.35 -8.85
C ASN A 9 4.52 16.83 -8.13
N ASP A 10 5.34 17.71 -7.56
CA ASP A 10 6.54 17.31 -6.82
C ASP A 10 6.20 16.42 -5.62
N ILE A 11 5.16 16.78 -4.85
CA ILE A 11 4.69 15.95 -3.72
C ILE A 11 4.23 14.57 -4.18
N VAL A 12 3.48 14.49 -5.28
CA VAL A 12 3.02 13.21 -5.84
C VAL A 12 4.22 12.37 -6.32
N THR A 13 5.16 12.99 -7.03
CA THR A 13 6.37 12.32 -7.51
C THR A 13 7.21 11.79 -6.36
N THR A 14 7.44 12.58 -5.30
CA THR A 14 8.12 12.09 -4.10
C THR A 14 7.35 10.96 -3.44
N ALA A 15 6.02 11.06 -3.32
CA ALA A 15 5.20 10.02 -2.71
C ALA A 15 5.19 8.69 -3.47
N ARG A 16 5.29 8.73 -4.80
CA ARG A 16 5.52 7.53 -5.61
C ARG A 16 6.91 6.97 -5.36
N LYS A 17 7.90 7.85 -5.44
CA LYS A 17 9.32 7.50 -5.30
C LYS A 17 9.64 6.79 -3.99
N ASP A 18 9.08 7.25 -2.88
CA ASP A 18 9.28 6.61 -1.56
C ASP A 18 8.90 5.13 -1.55
N LEU A 19 7.88 4.73 -2.32
CA LEU A 19 7.43 3.34 -2.40
C LEU A 19 8.18 2.55 -3.46
N THR A 20 8.46 3.15 -4.63
CA THR A 20 9.24 2.47 -5.67
C THR A 20 10.67 2.21 -5.20
N ASP A 21 11.29 3.16 -4.50
CA ASP A 21 12.64 3.00 -3.94
C ASP A 21 12.67 1.95 -2.82
N ALA A 22 11.54 1.74 -2.12
CA ALA A 22 11.37 0.67 -1.15
C ALA A 22 11.12 -0.72 -1.79
N GLY A 23 10.85 -0.79 -3.10
CA GLY A 23 10.62 -2.05 -3.81
C GLY A 23 9.15 -2.36 -4.15
N TYR A 24 8.22 -1.42 -3.95
CA TYR A 24 6.84 -1.59 -4.38
C TYR A 24 6.69 -1.32 -5.88
N THR A 25 5.89 -2.14 -6.55
CA THR A 25 5.49 -1.93 -7.95
C THR A 25 4.23 -1.08 -8.03
N GLU A 26 4.26 -0.01 -8.82
CA GLU A 26 3.09 0.86 -9.02
C GLU A 26 2.08 0.22 -9.99
N LEU A 27 0.82 0.14 -9.56
CA LEU A 27 -0.30 -0.30 -10.40
C LEU A 27 -1.13 0.93 -10.77
N THR A 28 -1.03 1.36 -12.03
CA THR A 28 -1.63 2.61 -12.49
C THR A 28 -2.89 2.40 -13.33
N THR A 29 -3.12 1.16 -13.79
CA THR A 29 -4.30 0.78 -14.58
C THR A 29 -5.11 -0.34 -13.89
N PRO A 30 -6.42 -0.45 -14.18
CA PRO A 30 -7.22 -1.59 -13.73
C PRO A 30 -6.68 -2.95 -14.20
N GLU A 31 -6.08 -3.01 -15.38
CA GLU A 31 -5.48 -4.22 -15.95
C GLU A 31 -4.27 -4.68 -15.15
N ASP A 32 -3.42 -3.75 -14.72
CA ASP A 32 -2.27 -4.05 -13.84
C ASP A 32 -2.77 -4.63 -12.52
N VAL A 33 -3.80 -4.01 -11.93
CA VAL A 33 -4.44 -4.47 -10.70
C VAL A 33 -4.97 -5.89 -10.86
N ASP A 34 -5.69 -6.16 -11.93
CA ASP A 34 -6.25 -7.48 -12.19
C ASP A 34 -5.18 -8.55 -12.37
N THR A 35 -4.13 -8.19 -13.10
CA THR A 35 -3.03 -9.10 -13.40
C THR A 35 -2.27 -9.46 -12.13
N THR A 36 -1.97 -8.47 -11.29
CA THR A 36 -1.24 -8.68 -10.04
C THR A 36 -2.11 -9.36 -8.98
N LEU A 37 -3.31 -8.84 -8.70
CA LEU A 37 -4.12 -9.31 -7.58
C LEU A 37 -4.79 -10.67 -7.82
N LYS A 38 -4.83 -11.18 -9.06
CA LYS A 38 -5.29 -12.56 -9.33
C LYS A 38 -4.17 -13.60 -9.23
N ASN A 39 -2.91 -13.18 -9.07
CA ASN A 39 -1.80 -14.11 -8.98
C ASN A 39 -1.85 -14.89 -7.66
N SER A 40 -1.39 -16.14 -7.72
CA SER A 40 -1.15 -16.97 -6.54
C SER A 40 -0.04 -16.39 -5.66
N GLY A 41 -0.06 -16.72 -4.37
CA GLY A 41 0.89 -16.23 -3.38
C GLY A 41 0.34 -15.08 -2.56
N THR A 42 1.24 -14.38 -1.87
CA THR A 42 0.94 -13.31 -0.93
C THR A 42 1.25 -11.95 -1.52
N THR A 43 0.29 -11.03 -1.44
CA THR A 43 0.43 -9.68 -2.00
C THR A 43 0.11 -8.66 -0.94
N LEU A 44 1.07 -7.77 -0.66
CA LEU A 44 0.82 -6.56 0.13
C LEU A 44 0.56 -5.39 -0.80
N VAL A 45 -0.64 -4.83 -0.69
CA VAL A 45 -1.06 -3.64 -1.44
C VAL A 45 -1.04 -2.45 -0.50
N MET A 46 -0.22 -1.45 -0.81
CA MET A 46 -0.33 -0.14 -0.18
C MET A 46 -1.25 0.76 -0.98
N ILE A 47 -2.30 1.28 -0.34
CA ILE A 47 -3.17 2.31 -0.91
C ILE A 47 -2.57 3.66 -0.54
N ASN A 48 -1.68 4.17 -1.39
CA ASN A 48 -0.96 5.43 -1.17
C ASN A 48 -1.88 6.65 -1.29
N SER A 49 -1.48 7.76 -0.68
CA SER A 49 -2.18 9.05 -0.78
C SER A 49 -1.24 10.23 -0.49
N VAL A 50 -1.68 11.44 -0.82
CA VAL A 50 -0.97 12.68 -0.47
C VAL A 50 -1.26 13.17 0.95
N CYS A 51 -2.02 12.42 1.76
CA CYS A 51 -2.36 12.82 3.12
C CYS A 51 -1.12 12.84 4.04
N GLY A 52 -1.11 13.71 5.06
CA GLY A 52 0.02 13.83 5.99
C GLY A 52 0.40 12.51 6.69
N CYS A 53 -0.59 11.72 7.12
CA CYS A 53 -0.35 10.39 7.69
C CYS A 53 0.26 9.39 6.69
N ALA A 54 0.05 9.57 5.39
CA ALA A 54 0.68 8.73 4.38
C ALA A 54 2.18 8.99 4.29
N GLY A 55 2.62 10.25 4.43
CA GLY A 55 4.04 10.62 4.43
C GLY A 55 4.73 10.40 5.76
N GLY A 56 4.05 10.68 6.88
CA GLY A 56 4.66 10.57 8.20
C GLY A 56 4.68 9.15 8.76
N ILE A 57 3.77 8.27 8.32
CA ILE A 57 3.53 6.98 8.97
C ILE A 57 3.48 5.86 7.95
N ALA A 58 2.55 5.90 6.99
CA ALA A 58 2.31 4.76 6.10
C ALA A 58 3.51 4.44 5.19
N ARG A 59 4.04 5.41 4.43
CA ARG A 59 5.20 5.18 3.54
C ARG A 59 6.45 4.72 4.30
N PRO A 60 6.83 5.36 5.43
CA PRO A 60 7.90 4.84 6.27
C PRO A 60 7.64 3.42 6.76
N ALA A 61 6.43 3.12 7.24
CA ALA A 61 6.09 1.78 7.72
C ALA A 61 6.15 0.73 6.60
N ALA A 62 5.64 1.07 5.42
CA ALA A 62 5.70 0.24 4.23
C ALA A 62 7.14 -0.17 3.89
N ALA A 63 8.06 0.80 3.89
CA ALA A 63 9.47 0.58 3.59
C ALA A 63 10.18 -0.21 4.71
N HIS A 64 9.99 0.18 5.97
CA HIS A 64 10.67 -0.45 7.09
C HIS A 64 10.18 -1.88 7.38
N SER A 65 8.91 -2.19 7.08
CA SER A 65 8.36 -3.55 7.24
C SER A 65 9.10 -4.60 6.39
N LEU A 66 9.77 -4.18 5.32
CA LEU A 66 10.50 -5.08 4.41
C LEU A 66 11.86 -5.55 4.93
N HIS A 67 12.34 -4.95 6.02
CA HIS A 67 13.51 -5.46 6.73
C HIS A 67 13.08 -6.56 7.71
N TYR A 68 12.56 -7.67 7.18
CA TYR A 68 12.05 -8.80 7.95
C TYR A 68 12.34 -10.13 7.24
N ASP A 69 12.40 -11.23 8.00
CA ASP A 69 12.78 -12.56 7.48
C ASP A 69 11.69 -13.22 6.63
N LYS A 70 10.44 -12.78 6.81
CA LYS A 70 9.29 -13.23 6.03
C LYS A 70 8.69 -12.05 5.30
N LEU A 71 8.55 -12.17 3.99
CA LEU A 71 8.03 -11.12 3.14
C LEU A 71 6.91 -11.63 2.23
N PRO A 72 5.98 -10.74 1.82
CA PRO A 72 5.04 -11.04 0.76
C PRO A 72 5.75 -11.35 -0.56
N ASP A 73 5.17 -12.22 -1.38
CA ASP A 73 5.68 -12.54 -2.71
C ASP A 73 5.61 -11.32 -3.66
N GLN A 74 4.61 -10.45 -3.45
CA GLN A 74 4.37 -9.25 -4.25
C GLN A 74 4.15 -8.03 -3.36
N LEU A 75 4.89 -6.96 -3.67
CA LEU A 75 4.76 -5.65 -3.04
C LEU A 75 4.26 -4.66 -4.09
N VAL A 76 3.05 -4.15 -3.92
CA VAL A 76 2.43 -3.28 -4.92
C VAL A 76 1.73 -2.08 -4.30
N THR A 77 1.57 -1.01 -5.08
CA THR A 77 0.90 0.21 -4.61
C THR A 77 -0.07 0.76 -5.65
N VAL A 78 -1.19 1.28 -5.18
CA VAL A 78 -2.12 2.11 -5.97
C VAL A 78 -2.18 3.51 -5.35
N PHE A 79 -2.36 4.56 -6.15
CA PHE A 79 -2.34 5.93 -5.64
C PHE A 79 -3.74 6.54 -5.59
N ALA A 80 -4.34 6.57 -4.40
CA ALA A 80 -5.66 7.14 -4.19
C ALA A 80 -5.72 8.62 -4.56
N GLY A 81 -6.65 8.97 -5.45
CA GLY A 81 -6.87 10.33 -5.95
C GLY A 81 -6.05 10.71 -7.18
N GLN A 82 -4.95 9.99 -7.46
CA GLN A 82 -4.15 10.14 -8.69
C GLN A 82 -4.55 9.08 -9.71
N ASP A 83 -4.41 7.79 -9.35
CA ASP A 83 -4.74 6.64 -10.20
C ASP A 83 -6.12 6.11 -9.79
N LYS A 84 -7.17 6.88 -10.10
CA LYS A 84 -8.54 6.63 -9.60
C LYS A 84 -9.07 5.26 -10.03
N GLU A 85 -8.94 4.93 -11.31
CA GLU A 85 -9.48 3.68 -11.87
C GLU A 85 -8.76 2.46 -11.30
N ALA A 86 -7.43 2.49 -11.18
CA ALA A 86 -6.66 1.44 -10.52
C ALA A 86 -7.02 1.30 -9.04
N THR A 87 -7.14 2.43 -8.32
CA THR A 87 -7.53 2.42 -6.90
C THR A 87 -8.94 1.84 -6.70
N GLU A 88 -9.89 2.25 -7.53
CA GLU A 88 -11.26 1.73 -7.50
C GLU A 88 -11.30 0.24 -7.84
N ARG A 89 -10.50 -0.21 -8.82
CA ARG A 89 -10.40 -1.62 -9.16
C ARG A 89 -9.82 -2.43 -8.00
N ALA A 90 -8.74 -1.95 -7.37
CA ALA A 90 -8.13 -2.63 -6.22
C ALA A 90 -9.13 -2.77 -5.06
N ARG A 91 -9.91 -1.72 -4.77
CA ARG A 91 -10.95 -1.75 -3.73
C ARG A 91 -12.03 -2.80 -3.95
N GLN A 92 -12.29 -3.22 -5.20
CA GLN A 92 -13.24 -4.30 -5.47
C GLN A 92 -12.76 -5.67 -4.97
N TYR A 93 -11.45 -5.85 -4.77
CA TYR A 93 -10.88 -7.05 -4.16
C TYR A 93 -10.97 -7.01 -2.63
N PHE A 94 -11.06 -5.82 -2.03
CA PHE A 94 -11.03 -5.62 -0.58
C PHE A 94 -12.43 -5.74 0.04
N THR A 95 -13.15 -6.79 -0.34
CA THR A 95 -14.54 -7.00 0.11
C THR A 95 -14.63 -7.08 1.63
N GLY A 96 -15.64 -6.43 2.21
CA GLY A 96 -15.86 -6.38 3.66
C GLY A 96 -15.16 -5.22 4.38
N PHE A 97 -14.26 -4.49 3.71
CA PHE A 97 -13.55 -3.34 4.28
C PHE A 97 -14.01 -2.02 3.65
N PRO A 98 -14.23 -0.96 4.45
CA PRO A 98 -14.61 0.35 3.92
C PRO A 98 -13.41 1.00 3.20
N PRO A 99 -13.65 1.76 2.11
CA PRO A 99 -12.58 2.43 1.38
C PRO A 99 -11.93 3.51 2.25
N SER A 100 -10.64 3.36 2.54
CA SER A 100 -9.84 4.33 3.29
C SER A 100 -8.46 4.55 2.65
N SER A 101 -7.86 5.72 2.89
CA SER A 101 -6.46 6.00 2.51
C SER A 101 -5.78 6.97 3.48
N PRO A 102 -4.48 6.77 3.80
CA PRO A 102 -3.69 5.59 3.46
C PRO A 102 -4.20 4.31 4.15
N SER A 103 -3.94 3.15 3.56
CA SER A 103 -4.26 1.82 4.12
C SER A 103 -3.38 0.75 3.50
N PHE A 104 -3.30 -0.42 4.15
CA PHE A 104 -2.64 -1.61 3.61
C PHE A 104 -3.66 -2.74 3.49
N ALA A 105 -3.66 -3.44 2.35
CA ALA A 105 -4.42 -4.65 2.15
C ALA A 105 -3.47 -5.83 1.94
N PHE A 106 -3.73 -6.93 2.63
CA PHE A 106 -2.97 -8.16 2.48
C PHE A 106 -3.84 -9.24 1.85
N LEU A 107 -3.41 -9.72 0.69
CA LEU A 107 -4.12 -10.71 -0.10
C LEU A 107 -3.31 -12.00 -0.14
N LYS A 108 -4.03 -13.12 -0.21
CA LYS A 108 -3.45 -14.44 -0.42
C LYS A 108 -4.26 -15.18 -1.46
N ASP A 109 -3.58 -15.66 -2.50
CA ASP A 109 -4.19 -16.42 -3.61
C ASP A 109 -5.39 -15.69 -4.24
N GLY A 110 -5.30 -14.36 -4.32
CA GLY A 110 -6.31 -13.47 -4.88
C GLY A 110 -7.50 -13.14 -3.97
N GLU A 111 -7.51 -13.64 -2.74
CA GLU A 111 -8.52 -13.32 -1.74
C GLU A 111 -7.96 -12.36 -0.67
N ILE A 112 -8.80 -11.43 -0.22
CA ILE A 112 -8.45 -10.53 0.88
C ILE A 112 -8.38 -11.30 2.19
N VAL A 113 -7.25 -11.21 2.89
CA VAL A 113 -7.07 -11.82 4.21
C VAL A 113 -7.41 -10.79 5.28
N THR A 114 -6.82 -9.61 5.20
CA THR A 114 -7.04 -8.52 6.16
C THR A 114 -6.57 -7.18 5.61
N MET A 115 -6.91 -6.10 6.32
CA MET A 115 -6.45 -4.75 6.05
C MET A 115 -5.99 -4.04 7.32
N ILE A 116 -4.96 -3.21 7.19
CA ILE A 116 -4.64 -2.16 8.15
C ILE A 116 -5.27 -0.89 7.61
N GLU A 117 -6.38 -0.48 8.22
CA GLU A 117 -7.18 0.65 7.75
C GLU A 117 -6.56 1.99 8.17
N ARG A 118 -7.06 3.09 7.61
CA ARG A 118 -6.57 4.43 7.97
C ARG A 118 -6.60 4.69 9.47
N HIS A 119 -7.63 4.22 10.20
CA HIS A 119 -7.74 4.47 11.64
C HIS A 119 -6.69 3.72 12.48
N ASP A 120 -6.11 2.66 11.92
CA ASP A 120 -4.98 1.93 12.52
C ASP A 120 -3.61 2.57 12.20
N ILE A 121 -3.59 3.55 11.30
CA ILE A 121 -2.39 4.29 10.86
C ILE A 121 -2.41 5.70 11.44
N GLU A 122 -3.53 6.39 11.34
CA GLU A 122 -3.72 7.76 11.82
C GLU A 122 -3.62 7.79 13.36
N GLY A 123 -2.77 8.67 13.88
CA GLY A 123 -2.54 8.81 15.32
C GLY A 123 -1.65 7.73 15.95
N HIS A 124 -1.06 6.83 15.15
CA HIS A 124 -0.14 5.80 15.60
C HIS A 124 1.31 6.13 15.23
N GLU A 125 2.26 5.50 15.91
CA GLU A 125 3.68 5.63 15.57
C GLU A 125 4.04 4.75 14.37
N PRO A 126 4.97 5.16 13.48
CA PRO A 126 5.37 4.36 12.32
C PRO A 126 5.80 2.93 12.69
N MET A 127 6.52 2.78 13.80
CA MET A 127 6.97 1.47 14.30
C MET A 127 5.82 0.55 14.72
N GLU A 128 4.70 1.10 15.21
CA GLU A 128 3.53 0.29 15.54
C GLU A 128 2.91 -0.30 14.28
N VAL A 129 2.84 0.48 13.20
CA VAL A 129 2.35 0.00 11.89
C VAL A 129 3.32 -1.01 11.29
N VAL A 130 4.64 -0.81 11.43
CA VAL A 130 5.66 -1.80 11.03
C VAL A 130 5.44 -3.13 11.73
N ASN A 131 5.29 -3.12 13.06
CA ASN A 131 5.10 -4.34 13.84
C ASN A 131 3.81 -5.07 13.44
N ARG A 132 2.73 -4.33 13.15
CA ARG A 132 1.48 -4.93 12.63
C ARG A 132 1.70 -5.61 11.28
N LEU A 133 2.40 -4.95 10.35
CA LEU A 133 2.74 -5.54 9.04
C LEU A 133 3.60 -6.80 9.20
N GLN A 134 4.63 -6.75 10.03
CA GLN A 134 5.52 -7.90 10.28
C GLN A 134 4.77 -9.06 10.94
N THR A 135 3.83 -8.78 11.84
CA THR A 135 2.95 -9.82 12.43
C THR A 135 2.11 -10.50 11.33
N LEU A 136 1.57 -9.73 10.38
CA LEU A 136 0.85 -10.30 9.24
C LEU A 136 1.75 -11.17 8.36
N PHE A 137 3.00 -10.75 8.14
CA PHE A 137 3.98 -11.54 7.39
C PHE A 137 4.31 -12.83 8.14
N ASP A 138 4.40 -12.80 9.47
CA ASP A 138 4.64 -13.98 10.29
C ASP A 138 3.54 -15.04 10.18
N GLU A 139 2.30 -14.59 10.14
CA GLU A 139 1.11 -15.44 10.10
C GLU A 139 0.85 -16.03 8.71
N HIS A 140 1.27 -15.35 7.64
CA HIS A 140 0.83 -15.68 6.29
C HIS A 140 1.94 -15.92 5.25
N CYS A 141 3.15 -15.41 5.49
CA CYS A 141 4.30 -15.57 4.60
C CYS A 141 5.24 -16.69 5.05
N LYS A 142 6.12 -17.11 4.14
CA LYS A 142 7.18 -18.09 4.42
C LYS A 142 8.50 -17.35 4.63
N GLU A 143 9.45 -17.99 5.34
CA GLU A 143 10.82 -17.46 5.43
C GLU A 143 11.44 -17.39 4.03
N VAL A 144 12.14 -16.28 3.77
CA VAL A 144 12.79 -15.96 2.49
C VAL A 144 14.20 -16.54 2.43
#